data_AF-A0A1X1EMH4-F1
#
_entry.id   AF-A0A1X1EMH4-F1
#
_cell.length_a   1.000
_cell.length_b   1.000
_cell.length_c   1.000
_cell.angle_alpha   90.00
_cell.angle_beta   90.00
_cell.angle_gamma   90.00
#
_symmetry.space_group_name_H-M   'P 1'
#
loop_
_entity.id
_entity.type
_entity.pdbx_description
1 polymer ?
#
loop_
_entity_poly.entity_id
_entity_poly.type
_entity_poly.pdbx_seq_one_letter_code
_entity_poly.pdbx_strand_id
1 'polypeptide(L)'
;MYGTVNALCAKLLQQYRADELITLIVWTKEDVMAVLDGSGLTEDGAAEMLSMMDSLGGLHEYGVGEDTLRVLLDNIREQEAQTREVSVPAAALEKVLRVAGDYMRREDAEGGEGSAMRRWPYENAAIKVAQAALDK
;
A
#
# COMPACT_ATOMS: atom_id res chain seq x y z
N MET A 1 7.83 12.66 -14.92
CA MET A 1 7.15 12.53 -16.23
C MET A 1 7.07 11.05 -16.56
N TYR A 2 5.86 10.51 -16.72
CA TYR A 2 5.64 9.13 -17.17
C TYR A 2 4.90 9.09 -18.51
N GLY A 3 5.18 8.04 -19.30
CA GLY A 3 4.58 7.79 -20.60
C GLY A 3 5.55 7.14 -21.59
N THR A 4 5.09 6.97 -22.82
CA THR A 4 5.93 6.48 -23.91
C THR A 4 6.99 7.50 -24.29
N VAL A 5 8.09 7.06 -24.93
CA VAL A 5 9.15 7.93 -25.43
C VAL A 5 8.58 9.10 -26.24
N ASN A 6 7.65 8.84 -27.17
CA ASN A 6 7.03 9.88 -27.98
C ASN A 6 6.24 10.89 -27.13
N ALA A 7 5.50 10.43 -26.13
CA ALA A 7 4.74 11.30 -25.24
C ALA A 7 5.67 12.15 -24.35
N LEU A 8 6.77 11.57 -23.86
CA LEU A 8 7.76 12.28 -23.06
C LEU A 8 8.49 13.35 -23.89
N CYS A 9 8.95 13.01 -25.10
CA CYS A 9 9.56 13.97 -26.02
C CYS A 9 8.61 15.13 -26.36
N ALA A 10 7.33 14.83 -26.65
CA ALA A 10 6.34 15.86 -26.91
C ALA A 10 6.13 16.79 -25.71
N LYS A 11 6.02 16.24 -24.49
CA LYS A 11 5.89 17.04 -23.27
C LYS A 11 7.15 17.88 -23.00
N LEU A 12 8.36 17.33 -23.23
CA LEU A 12 9.62 18.08 -23.06
C LEU A 12 9.67 19.29 -23.98
N LEU A 13 9.31 19.12 -25.27
CA LEU A 13 9.28 20.22 -26.24
C LEU A 13 8.18 21.26 -25.97
N GLN A 14 7.13 20.89 -25.22
CA GLN A 14 6.11 21.83 -24.76
C GLN A 14 6.56 22.65 -23.55
N GLN A 15 7.42 22.07 -22.69
CA GLN A 15 7.82 22.68 -21.42
C GLN A 15 9.13 23.46 -21.50
N TYR A 16 10.05 23.03 -22.36
CA TYR A 16 11.40 23.59 -22.48
C TYR A 16 11.70 24.04 -23.90
N ARG A 17 12.64 24.98 -24.05
CA ARG A 17 13.09 25.37 -25.39
C ARG A 17 14.00 24.30 -25.97
N ALA A 18 13.96 24.15 -27.30
CA ALA A 18 14.74 23.12 -27.98
C ALA A 18 16.27 23.31 -27.85
N ASP A 19 16.71 24.53 -27.58
CA ASP A 19 18.13 24.92 -27.40
C ASP A 19 18.55 25.03 -25.92
N GLU A 20 17.65 24.73 -24.98
CA GLU A 20 17.94 24.79 -23.56
C GLU A 20 18.73 23.57 -23.10
N LEU A 21 19.80 23.79 -22.32
CA LEU A 21 20.59 22.71 -21.76
C LEU A 21 19.86 22.11 -20.55
N ILE A 22 19.42 20.86 -20.69
CA ILE A 22 18.76 20.10 -19.61
C ILE A 22 19.46 18.75 -19.40
N THR A 23 19.33 18.21 -18.19
CA THR A 23 19.73 16.82 -17.87
C THR A 23 18.49 16.03 -17.50
N LEU A 24 18.38 14.80 -18.00
CA LEU A 24 17.24 13.92 -17.74
C LEU A 24 17.72 12.63 -17.08
N ILE A 25 16.97 12.18 -16.07
CA ILE A 25 17.11 10.85 -15.48
C ILE A 25 15.92 10.02 -15.96
N VAL A 26 16.20 8.88 -16.58
CA VAL A 26 15.19 7.96 -17.10
C VAL A 26 15.16 6.74 -16.20
N TRP A 27 13.97 6.37 -15.75
CA TRP A 27 13.71 5.13 -15.04
C TRP A 27 12.93 4.20 -15.95
N THR A 28 13.48 3.01 -16.16
CA THR A 28 12.79 1.91 -16.82
C THR A 28 12.33 0.88 -15.79
N LYS A 29 11.54 -0.08 -16.25
CA LYS A 29 11.00 -1.12 -15.39
C LYS A 29 12.12 -2.06 -14.95
N GLU A 30 13.05 -2.30 -15.87
CA GLU A 30 14.27 -3.04 -15.65
C GLU A 30 15.15 -2.36 -14.59
N ASP A 31 15.27 -1.03 -14.60
CA ASP A 31 16.02 -0.29 -13.58
C ASP A 31 15.37 -0.43 -12.19
N VAL A 32 14.04 -0.31 -12.09
CA VAL A 32 13.32 -0.48 -10.82
C VAL A 32 13.52 -1.89 -10.27
N MET A 33 13.39 -2.91 -11.12
CA MET A 33 13.61 -4.31 -10.72
C MET A 33 15.06 -4.56 -10.31
N ALA A 34 16.04 -3.97 -11.02
CA ALA A 34 17.45 -4.12 -10.68
C ALA A 34 17.80 -3.47 -9.34
N VAL A 35 17.25 -2.28 -9.05
CA VAL A 35 17.49 -1.58 -7.79
C VAL A 35 16.80 -2.29 -6.62
N LEU A 36 15.67 -2.94 -6.87
CA LEU A 36 14.91 -3.70 -5.87
C LEU A 36 15.12 -5.21 -6.00
N ASP A 37 16.28 -5.63 -6.50
CA ASP A 37 16.59 -7.05 -6.64
C ASP A 37 16.52 -7.77 -5.27
N GLY A 38 16.06 -9.02 -5.29
CA GLY A 38 15.83 -9.81 -4.08
C GLY A 38 14.62 -9.40 -3.23
N SER A 39 13.88 -8.35 -3.60
CA SER A 39 12.64 -7.98 -2.91
C SER A 39 11.46 -8.90 -3.26
N GLY A 40 11.50 -9.62 -4.38
CA GLY A 40 10.35 -10.38 -4.90
C GLY A 40 9.34 -9.51 -5.67
N LEU A 41 9.74 -8.30 -6.09
CA LEU A 41 8.95 -7.43 -6.95
C LEU A 41 8.63 -8.10 -8.29
N THR A 42 7.37 -8.05 -8.70
CA THR A 42 6.91 -8.57 -9.99
C THR A 42 7.10 -7.52 -11.09
N GLU A 43 7.08 -7.99 -12.34
CA GLU A 43 7.05 -7.10 -13.50
C GLU A 43 5.90 -6.07 -13.41
N ASP A 44 4.71 -6.51 -13.01
CA ASP A 44 3.54 -5.63 -12.93
C ASP A 44 3.69 -4.60 -11.80
N GLY A 45 4.23 -5.01 -10.64
CA GLY A 45 4.53 -4.10 -9.55
C GLY A 45 5.56 -3.05 -9.93
N ALA A 46 6.61 -3.43 -10.68
CA ALA A 46 7.58 -2.47 -11.19
C ALA A 46 6.96 -1.47 -12.19
N ALA A 47 6.01 -1.90 -13.02
CA ALA A 47 5.26 -1.00 -13.91
C ALA A 47 4.35 -0.03 -13.11
N GLU A 48 3.72 -0.52 -12.06
CA GLU A 48 2.89 0.29 -11.16
C GLU A 48 3.73 1.38 -10.46
N MET A 49 4.90 0.99 -9.96
CA MET A 49 5.86 1.90 -9.33
C MET A 49 6.31 3.03 -10.26
N LEU A 50 6.63 2.73 -11.53
CA LEU A 50 6.98 3.75 -12.52
C LEU A 50 5.85 4.76 -12.73
N SER A 51 4.59 4.31 -12.74
CA SER A 51 3.44 5.19 -12.86
C SER A 51 3.29 6.10 -11.63
N MET A 52 3.50 5.56 -10.43
CA MET A 52 3.45 6.32 -9.17
C MET A 52 4.57 7.36 -9.06
N MET A 53 5.73 7.13 -9.67
CA MET A 53 6.81 8.11 -9.67
C MET A 53 6.41 9.43 -10.35
N ASP A 54 5.41 9.45 -11.24
CA ASP A 54 4.92 10.71 -11.85
C ASP A 54 4.03 11.54 -10.91
N SER A 55 3.42 10.90 -9.91
CA SER A 55 2.55 11.56 -8.93
C SER A 55 3.28 11.97 -7.65
N LEU A 56 4.55 11.60 -7.49
CA LEU A 56 5.39 12.06 -6.38
C LEU A 56 5.59 13.58 -6.44
N GLY A 57 5.17 14.28 -5.38
CA GLY A 57 5.54 15.68 -5.17
C GLY A 57 7.03 15.82 -4.82
N GLY A 58 7.64 16.97 -5.12
CA GLY A 58 9.02 17.24 -4.69
C GLY A 58 10.13 16.49 -5.43
N LEU A 59 9.81 15.79 -6.54
CA LEU A 59 10.78 15.13 -7.42
C LEU A 59 11.94 16.04 -7.85
N HIS A 60 11.66 17.33 -8.01
CA HIS A 60 12.63 18.34 -8.40
C HIS A 60 13.57 18.76 -7.26
N GLU A 61 13.19 18.51 -6.01
CA GLU A 61 13.99 18.85 -4.82
C GLU A 61 14.87 17.66 -4.36
N TYR A 62 14.32 16.45 -4.35
CA TYR A 62 14.97 15.28 -3.75
C TYR A 62 15.37 14.19 -4.77
N GLY A 63 14.91 14.29 -6.02
CA GLY A 63 15.08 13.24 -7.02
C GLY A 63 14.32 11.95 -6.68
N VAL A 64 14.56 10.91 -7.48
CA VAL A 64 14.10 9.55 -7.18
C VAL A 64 15.32 8.65 -7.07
N GLY A 65 15.58 8.18 -5.85
CA GLY A 65 16.64 7.23 -5.55
C GLY A 65 16.09 5.90 -5.01
N GLU A 66 16.99 5.00 -4.63
CA GLU A 66 16.64 3.69 -4.07
C GLU A 66 15.71 3.80 -2.86
N ASP A 67 15.99 4.70 -1.92
CA ASP A 67 15.15 4.89 -0.72
C ASP A 67 13.70 5.24 -1.08
N THR A 68 13.50 6.10 -2.08
CA THR A 68 12.17 6.44 -2.60
C THR A 68 11.46 5.22 -3.16
N LEU A 69 12.18 4.37 -3.91
CA LEU A 69 11.62 3.14 -4.47
C LEU A 69 11.28 2.12 -3.37
N ARG A 70 12.11 1.99 -2.33
CA ARG A 70 11.81 1.12 -1.19
C ARG A 70 10.54 1.57 -0.45
N VAL A 71 10.40 2.87 -0.19
CA VAL A 71 9.19 3.44 0.43
C VAL A 71 7.95 3.19 -0.43
N LEU A 72 8.05 3.40 -1.75
CA LEU A 72 6.94 3.10 -2.65
C LEU A 72 6.55 1.61 -2.62
N LEU A 73 7.54 0.72 -2.63
CA LEU A 73 7.31 -0.72 -2.54
C LEU A 73 6.62 -1.11 -1.23
N ASP A 74 7.08 -0.55 -0.11
CA ASP A 74 6.49 -0.82 1.20
C ASP A 74 5.04 -0.33 1.28
N ASN A 75 4.74 0.85 0.70
CA ASN A 75 3.38 1.36 0.61
C ASN A 75 2.46 0.43 -0.20
N ILE A 76 2.92 -0.08 -1.35
CA ILE A 76 2.15 -1.04 -2.16
C ILE A 76 1.85 -2.28 -1.33
N ARG A 77 2.87 -2.84 -0.67
CA ARG A 77 2.71 -4.04 0.18
C ARG A 77 1.77 -3.82 1.34
N GLU A 78 1.81 -2.63 1.95
CA GLU A 78 0.89 -2.29 3.01
C GLU A 78 -0.55 -2.19 2.49
N GLN A 79 -0.77 -1.58 1.32
CA GLN A 79 -2.07 -1.54 0.67
C GLN A 79 -2.59 -2.94 0.29
N GLU A 80 -1.72 -3.79 -0.28
CA GLU A 80 -2.04 -5.18 -0.56
C GLU A 80 -2.37 -5.95 0.73
N ALA A 81 -1.61 -5.74 1.81
CA ALA A 81 -1.87 -6.37 3.09
C ALA A 81 -3.20 -5.94 3.71
N GLN A 82 -3.57 -4.66 3.57
CA GLN A 82 -4.84 -4.12 4.07
C GLN A 82 -6.05 -4.61 3.27
N THR A 83 -5.88 -4.87 1.97
CA THR A 83 -6.96 -5.34 1.07
C THR A 83 -7.00 -6.87 0.92
N ARG A 84 -6.01 -7.58 1.47
CA ARG A 84 -5.92 -9.04 1.38
C ARG A 84 -7.08 -9.71 2.11
N GLU A 85 -7.93 -10.39 1.33
CA GLU A 85 -8.92 -11.31 1.86
C GLU A 85 -8.32 -12.71 2.08
N VAL A 86 -8.67 -13.35 3.19
CA VAL A 86 -8.25 -14.71 3.54
C VAL A 86 -9.47 -15.58 3.75
N SER A 87 -9.52 -16.73 3.06
CA SER A 87 -10.57 -17.73 3.25
C SER A 87 -10.20 -18.70 4.38
N VAL A 88 -11.11 -18.86 5.34
CA VAL A 88 -10.98 -19.79 6.46
C VAL A 88 -12.28 -20.58 6.61
N PRO A 89 -12.23 -21.84 7.11
CA PRO A 89 -13.44 -22.57 7.44
C PRO A 89 -14.28 -21.78 8.48
N ALA A 90 -15.60 -21.67 8.25
CA ALA A 90 -16.53 -20.97 9.14
C ALA A 90 -16.37 -21.41 10.60
N ALA A 91 -16.33 -22.73 10.84
CA ALA A 91 -16.15 -23.30 12.17
C ALA A 91 -14.81 -22.93 12.85
N ALA A 92 -13.76 -22.59 12.08
CA ALA A 92 -12.51 -22.09 12.63
C ALA A 92 -12.64 -20.61 13.01
N LEU A 93 -13.26 -19.80 12.15
CA LEU A 93 -13.53 -18.39 12.41
C LEU A 93 -14.45 -18.19 13.63
N GLU A 94 -15.50 -18.99 13.76
CA GLU A 94 -16.40 -18.99 14.92
C GLU A 94 -15.64 -19.19 16.24
N LYS A 95 -14.70 -20.14 16.28
CA LYS A 95 -13.91 -20.41 17.49
C LYS A 95 -13.04 -19.22 17.86
N VAL A 96 -12.41 -18.57 16.88
CA VAL A 96 -11.60 -17.37 17.09
C VAL A 96 -12.46 -16.20 17.57
N LEU A 97 -13.59 -15.95 16.91
CA LEU A 97 -14.49 -14.85 17.28
C LEU A 97 -15.14 -15.06 18.65
N ARG A 98 -15.40 -16.31 19.05
CA ARG A 98 -15.87 -16.63 20.41
C ARG A 98 -14.84 -16.21 21.44
N VAL A 99 -13.57 -16.62 21.27
CA VAL A 99 -12.48 -16.28 22.18
C VAL A 99 -12.26 -14.77 22.23
N ALA A 100 -12.27 -14.10 21.08
CA ALA A 100 -12.15 -12.65 20.99
C ALA A 100 -13.33 -11.95 21.70
N GLY A 101 -14.55 -12.41 21.51
CA GLY A 101 -15.74 -11.88 22.19
C GLY A 101 -15.73 -12.09 23.70
N ASP A 102 -15.25 -13.26 24.16
CA ASP A 102 -15.05 -13.53 25.59
C ASP A 102 -14.04 -12.57 26.21
N TYR A 103 -12.93 -12.30 25.50
CA TYR A 103 -11.93 -11.34 25.93
C TYR A 103 -12.50 -9.91 26.02
N MET A 104 -13.25 -9.45 25.01
CA MET A 104 -13.87 -8.12 25.05
C MET A 104 -14.85 -7.98 26.21
N ARG A 105 -15.68 -9.00 26.48
CA ARG A 105 -16.59 -9.00 27.63
C ARG A 105 -15.84 -8.94 28.96
N ARG A 106 -14.71 -9.64 29.05
CA ARG A 106 -13.87 -9.61 30.25
C ARG A 106 -13.27 -8.22 30.48
N GLU A 107 -12.77 -7.57 29.44
CA GLU A 107 -12.23 -6.21 29.52
C GLU A 107 -13.31 -5.17 29.91
N ASP A 108 -14.55 -5.34 29.45
CA ASP A 108 -15.68 -4.52 29.91
C ASP A 108 -16.05 -4.79 31.38
N ALA A 109 -15.95 -6.05 31.83
CA ALA A 109 -16.22 -6.40 33.22
C ALA A 109 -15.14 -5.86 34.19
N GLU A 110 -13.87 -5.84 33.76
CA GLU A 110 -12.74 -5.40 34.58
C GLU A 110 -12.52 -3.86 34.49
N GLY A 111 -12.72 -3.26 33.32
CA GLY A 111 -12.47 -1.83 33.05
C GLY A 111 -13.72 -0.94 33.05
N GLY A 112 -14.90 -1.52 33.28
CA GLY A 112 -16.19 -0.85 33.20
C GLY A 112 -16.78 -0.82 31.78
N GLU A 113 -18.08 -0.55 31.69
CA GLU A 113 -18.83 -0.63 30.43
C GLU A 113 -18.18 0.19 29.29
N GLY A 114 -18.01 -0.46 28.14
CA GLY A 114 -17.38 0.12 26.94
C GLY A 114 -15.87 0.31 27.04
N SER A 115 -15.20 -0.26 28.05
CA SER A 115 -13.74 -0.26 28.16
C SER A 115 -13.09 -0.92 26.95
N ALA A 116 -13.60 -2.08 26.53
CA ALA A 116 -13.11 -2.79 25.36
C ALA A 116 -13.24 -1.96 24.09
N MET A 117 -14.37 -1.27 23.90
CA MET A 117 -14.62 -0.42 22.74
C MET A 117 -13.72 0.82 22.71
N ARG A 118 -13.44 1.43 23.87
CA ARG A 118 -12.51 2.58 23.95
C ARG A 118 -11.07 2.19 23.65
N ARG A 119 -10.68 0.98 24.05
CA ARG A 119 -9.30 0.50 23.97
C ARG A 119 -8.96 -0.14 22.62
N TRP A 120 -9.94 -0.82 22.01
CA TRP A 120 -9.80 -1.53 20.73
C TRP A 120 -10.99 -1.24 19.80
N PRO A 121 -11.15 0.01 19.33
CA PRO A 121 -12.30 0.40 18.52
C PRO A 121 -12.34 -0.32 17.17
N TYR A 122 -11.19 -0.52 16.53
CA TYR A 122 -11.08 -1.13 15.21
C TYR A 122 -11.32 -2.65 15.25
N GLU A 123 -10.76 -3.32 16.25
CA GLU A 123 -10.92 -4.76 16.46
C GLU A 123 -12.36 -5.10 16.84
N ASN A 124 -13.02 -4.27 17.66
CA ASN A 124 -14.43 -4.43 17.97
C ASN A 124 -15.31 -4.29 16.71
N ALA A 125 -15.01 -3.34 15.84
CA ALA A 125 -15.72 -3.19 14.57
C ALA A 125 -15.49 -4.42 13.66
N ALA A 126 -14.24 -4.87 13.53
CA ALA A 126 -13.89 -6.04 12.71
C ALA A 126 -14.56 -7.33 13.21
N ILE A 127 -14.58 -7.57 14.53
CA ILE A 127 -15.26 -8.73 15.15
C ILE A 127 -16.75 -8.70 14.80
N LYS A 128 -17.41 -7.54 14.89
CA LYS A 128 -18.85 -7.41 14.55
C LYS A 128 -19.12 -7.70 13.07
N VAL A 129 -18.27 -7.21 12.17
CA VAL A 129 -18.38 -7.49 10.73
C VAL A 129 -18.21 -8.98 10.45
N ALA A 130 -17.21 -9.61 11.05
CA ALA A 130 -16.94 -11.03 10.87
C ALA A 130 -18.05 -11.92 11.46
N GLN A 131 -18.61 -11.55 12.62
CA GLN A 131 -19.78 -12.24 13.20
C GLN A 131 -21.00 -12.14 12.28
N ALA A 132 -21.32 -10.93 11.80
CA ALA A 132 -22.45 -10.73 10.89
C ALA A 132 -22.29 -11.45 9.54
N ALA A 133 -21.06 -11.79 9.14
CA ALA A 133 -20.79 -12.57 7.94
C ALA A 133 -21.02 -14.08 8.14
N LEU A 134 -20.85 -14.59 9.38
CA LEU A 134 -21.11 -15.99 9.73
C LEU A 134 -22.61 -16.27 9.95
N ASP A 135 -23.37 -15.27 10.37
CA ASP A 135 -24.82 -15.39 10.64
C ASP A 135 -25.68 -15.38 9.37
N LYS A 136 -25.08 -15.28 8.16
CA LYS A 136 -25.75 -15.28 6.85
C LYS A 136 -25.75 -16.67 6.21
#